data_AF-A0A8T2G6I0-F1
#
_entry.id   AF-A0A8T2G6I0-F1
#
_cell.length_a   1.000
_cell.length_b   1.000
_cell.length_c   1.000
_cell.angle_alpha   90.00
_cell.angle_beta   90.00
_cell.angle_gamma   90.00
#
_symmetry.space_group_name_H-M   'P 1'
#
loop_
_entity.id
_entity.type
_entity.pdbx_description
1 polymer ?
#
loop_
_entity_poly.entity_id
_entity_poly.type
_entity_poly.pdbx_seq_one_letter_code
_entity_poly.pdbx_strand_id
1 'polypeptide(L)'
;MAEICYFGGLVHYKSPSLPLSLHSLFRSKKPHYYNSTSLMAECLSSSTVEPPSLLVFSGGTGFNGVVEELKKLTTRVAHVLPVSDDGGSTAEIVRVLGGPAVGDIRSRCLRLSDESTSEALAVRRLLGHRLPIDAHQAKKDWYDIVEGNHSLWDGVSRPYSETIRAFLIYFQNEIHRRPNERFCFSNGSIGNFFFAGARIFFQSLDAAIFLFSRVSEIPCDSLVLPVISTNDRLTLGCELQDGTIIRGQNEISHPTTGTTQTVDKRHCSTSALPSKIKRVFYMSSEGNNLLHEVFPPVNPTVLEQLRSVDCIVYAMGSLFTSICPSLVLLGVGEIISSRSCRKVLLLNGSQDRETSRFTASCFVTAIADALNRTHGDTNIRLKNPPGYYINTLLVPKDGEIAVDLKQLSEQGIYDVRVVESVGDPKHGILFNPSSLINTLAGLVE
;
A
#
# COMPACT_ATOMS: atom_id res chain seq x y z
N MET A 1 47.54 -26.12 33.40
CA MET A 1 48.80 -25.41 33.71
C MET A 1 49.36 -24.90 32.39
N ALA A 2 49.63 -23.59 32.33
CA ALA A 2 50.56 -22.86 31.46
C ALA A 2 50.43 -23.06 29.92
N GLU A 3 50.49 -22.04 29.06
CA GLU A 3 50.75 -20.61 29.21
C GLU A 3 50.37 -19.94 27.89
N ILE A 4 49.78 -18.74 27.96
CA ILE A 4 49.67 -17.83 26.82
C ILE A 4 50.95 -17.00 26.80
N CYS A 5 51.65 -16.95 25.67
CA CYS A 5 52.66 -15.92 25.39
C CYS A 5 52.46 -15.38 23.98
N TYR A 6 52.13 -14.09 23.90
CA TYR A 6 52.16 -13.27 22.69
C TYR A 6 53.60 -12.82 22.42
N PHE A 7 54.06 -12.91 21.17
CA PHE A 7 55.10 -12.03 20.64
C PHE A 7 54.79 -11.68 19.18
N GLY A 8 54.77 -10.39 18.89
CA GLY A 8 54.52 -9.83 17.57
C GLY A 8 55.71 -9.95 16.62
N GLY A 9 55.43 -9.84 15.33
CA GLY A 9 56.42 -9.72 14.27
C GLY A 9 55.82 -10.05 12.90
N LEU A 10 55.81 -9.05 12.01
CA LEU A 10 55.41 -9.18 10.60
C LEU A 10 56.05 -10.42 9.93
N VAL A 11 55.25 -11.24 9.28
CA VAL A 11 55.74 -12.28 8.36
C VAL A 11 55.40 -11.88 6.92
N HIS A 12 56.43 -11.50 6.17
CA HIS A 12 56.36 -11.34 4.71
C HIS A 12 56.21 -12.71 4.03
N TYR A 13 55.14 -12.91 3.28
CA TYR A 13 54.94 -14.12 2.47
C TYR A 13 55.43 -13.89 1.03
N LYS A 14 56.47 -14.62 0.62
CA LYS A 14 56.89 -14.77 -0.79
C LYS A 14 56.10 -15.92 -1.43
N SER A 15 55.58 -15.71 -2.64
CA SER A 15 54.87 -16.72 -3.41
C SER A 15 55.83 -17.78 -3.97
N PRO A 16 55.46 -19.08 -3.99
CA PRO A 16 56.18 -20.09 -4.76
C PRO A 16 55.61 -20.20 -6.18
N SER A 17 56.54 -20.29 -7.13
CA SER A 17 56.40 -20.54 -8.56
C SER A 17 55.63 -21.82 -8.92
N LEU A 18 54.72 -21.73 -9.90
CA LEU A 18 54.06 -22.86 -10.56
C LEU A 18 54.97 -23.51 -11.63
N PRO A 19 55.03 -24.86 -11.75
CA PRO A 19 55.60 -25.52 -12.91
C PRO A 19 54.59 -25.63 -14.06
N LEU A 20 55.07 -25.32 -15.26
CA LEU A 20 54.44 -25.55 -16.56
C LEU A 20 54.42 -27.05 -16.91
N SER A 21 53.26 -27.59 -17.27
CA SER A 21 52.97 -28.25 -18.56
C SER A 21 51.77 -29.19 -18.47
N LEU A 22 50.67 -28.85 -19.16
CA LEU A 22 49.68 -29.81 -19.66
C LEU A 22 49.01 -29.18 -20.90
N HIS A 23 49.81 -29.05 -21.94
CA HIS A 23 49.42 -28.45 -23.21
C HIS A 23 49.10 -29.55 -24.23
N SER A 24 47.97 -30.26 -24.11
CA SER A 24 47.48 -31.11 -25.21
C SER A 24 46.01 -31.57 -25.12
N LEU A 25 45.10 -30.79 -24.52
CA LEU A 25 43.69 -31.24 -24.40
C LEU A 25 42.63 -30.18 -24.70
N PHE A 26 42.87 -29.25 -25.63
CA PHE A 26 41.77 -28.47 -26.22
C PHE A 26 42.03 -28.15 -27.70
N ARG A 27 41.47 -28.99 -28.59
CA ARG A 27 41.37 -28.72 -30.03
C ARG A 27 40.01 -28.04 -30.30
N SER A 28 40.06 -26.72 -30.49
CA SER A 28 39.23 -25.88 -31.38
C SER A 28 37.88 -26.46 -31.87
N LYS A 29 36.77 -25.90 -31.34
CA LYS A 29 35.57 -25.57 -32.13
C LYS A 29 35.27 -24.07 -31.95
N LYS A 30 35.27 -23.33 -33.06
CA LYS A 30 34.98 -21.89 -33.12
C LYS A 30 33.52 -21.60 -32.71
N PRO A 31 33.23 -20.55 -31.92
CA PRO A 31 31.88 -20.03 -31.82
C PRO A 31 31.59 -19.06 -32.98
N HIS A 32 30.44 -19.25 -33.63
CA HIS A 32 29.87 -18.30 -34.57
C HIS A 32 29.44 -17.02 -33.83
N TYR A 33 30.10 -15.90 -34.12
CA TYR A 33 29.58 -14.58 -33.79
C TYR A 33 28.47 -14.25 -34.80
N TYR A 34 27.22 -14.19 -34.34
CA TYR A 34 26.16 -13.49 -35.06
C TYR A 34 26.35 -11.98 -34.81
N ASN A 35 26.56 -11.21 -35.87
CA ASN A 35 26.58 -9.75 -35.83
C ASN A 35 25.16 -9.23 -35.55
N SER A 36 24.92 -8.77 -34.32
CA SER A 36 23.64 -8.17 -33.90
C SER A 36 23.49 -6.69 -34.28
N THR A 37 24.21 -6.21 -35.28
CA THR A 37 24.20 -4.79 -35.69
C THR A 37 23.20 -4.45 -36.80
N SER A 38 22.39 -5.40 -37.29
CA SER A 38 21.38 -5.11 -38.34
C SER A 38 19.91 -5.14 -37.87
N LEU A 39 19.64 -5.30 -36.57
CA LEU A 39 18.29 -5.21 -35.98
C LEU A 39 18.05 -3.91 -35.19
N MET A 40 19.06 -3.05 -35.10
CA MET A 40 19.01 -1.77 -34.36
C MET A 40 18.70 -0.55 -35.25
N ALA A 41 18.52 -0.75 -36.56
CA ALA A 41 18.39 0.35 -37.53
C ALA A 41 16.95 0.63 -38.01
N GLU A 42 15.95 -0.15 -37.58
CA GLU A 42 14.56 -0.02 -38.06
C GLU A 42 13.53 0.46 -37.01
N CYS A 43 13.94 0.92 -35.83
CA CYS A 43 13.01 1.50 -34.83
C CYS A 43 13.20 3.00 -34.55
N LEU A 44 13.98 3.71 -35.35
CA LEU A 44 14.12 5.18 -35.25
C LEU A 44 13.02 5.90 -36.05
N SER A 45 11.75 5.59 -35.77
CA SER A 45 10.61 6.37 -36.31
C SER A 45 9.29 6.20 -35.53
N SER A 46 9.35 6.14 -34.21
CA SER A 46 8.22 6.59 -33.41
C SER A 46 8.76 7.40 -32.25
N SER A 47 8.28 8.63 -32.09
CA SER A 47 8.43 9.37 -30.85
C SER A 47 7.67 8.59 -29.77
N THR A 48 8.29 7.58 -29.17
CA THR A 48 7.70 6.88 -28.03
C THR A 48 7.80 7.82 -26.84
N VAL A 49 6.77 8.64 -26.66
CA VAL A 49 6.56 9.38 -25.42
C VAL A 49 6.59 8.34 -24.30
N GLU A 50 7.49 8.51 -23.32
CA GLU A 50 7.52 7.61 -22.17
C GLU A 50 6.14 7.61 -21.49
N PRO A 51 5.63 6.46 -21.03
CA PRO A 51 4.35 6.42 -20.35
C PRO A 51 4.39 7.29 -19.09
N PRO A 52 3.28 7.95 -18.74
CA PRO A 52 3.23 8.90 -17.63
C PRO A 52 3.54 8.20 -16.30
N SER A 53 4.19 8.92 -15.40
CA SER A 53 4.44 8.50 -14.03
C SER A 53 3.41 9.09 -13.06
N LEU A 54 2.86 8.24 -12.17
CA LEU A 54 1.81 8.64 -11.25
C LEU A 54 2.21 8.33 -9.81
N LEU A 55 1.82 9.20 -8.89
CA LEU A 55 1.73 8.88 -7.47
C LEU A 55 0.28 8.83 -7.07
N VAL A 56 -0.15 7.71 -6.49
CA VAL A 56 -1.52 7.48 -6.07
C VAL A 56 -1.58 7.33 -4.56
N PHE A 57 -2.16 8.33 -3.88
CA PHE A 57 -2.60 8.16 -2.50
C PHE A 57 -3.86 7.31 -2.51
N SER A 58 -3.82 6.15 -1.86
CA SER A 58 -4.94 5.22 -1.81
C SER A 58 -5.01 4.54 -0.44
N GLY A 59 -6.09 3.79 -0.22
CA GLY A 59 -6.16 2.79 0.86
C GLY A 59 -6.60 1.44 0.29
N GLY A 60 -7.44 0.75 1.04
CA GLY A 60 -7.93 -0.60 0.75
C GLY A 60 -8.77 -0.76 -0.52
N THR A 61 -10.01 -1.22 -0.39
CA THR A 61 -10.74 -1.84 -1.51
C THR A 61 -11.21 -0.90 -2.59
N GLY A 62 -11.42 0.39 -2.30
CA GLY A 62 -12.00 1.36 -3.23
C GLY A 62 -11.27 1.40 -4.56
N PHE A 63 -9.95 1.61 -4.54
CA PHE A 63 -9.12 1.72 -5.75
C PHE A 63 -8.80 0.37 -6.42
N ASN A 64 -9.08 -0.77 -5.78
CA ASN A 64 -8.68 -2.08 -6.29
C ASN A 64 -9.29 -2.44 -7.64
N GLY A 65 -10.51 -1.98 -7.91
CA GLY A 65 -11.20 -2.25 -9.19
C GLY A 65 -10.58 -1.55 -10.40
N VAL A 66 -9.70 -0.58 -10.18
CA VAL A 66 -9.13 0.26 -11.25
C VAL A 66 -7.67 -0.07 -11.53
N VAL A 67 -6.96 -0.72 -10.60
CA VAL A 67 -5.51 -0.98 -10.73
C VAL A 67 -5.15 -1.86 -11.92
N GLU A 68 -5.96 -2.87 -12.23
CA GLU A 68 -5.73 -3.71 -13.42
C GLU A 68 -5.80 -2.89 -14.70
N GLU A 69 -6.75 -1.96 -14.77
CA GLU A 69 -6.94 -1.10 -15.93
C GLU A 69 -5.87 -0.02 -16.00
N LEU A 70 -5.40 0.49 -14.86
CA LEU A 70 -4.31 1.46 -14.79
C LEU A 70 -3.01 0.91 -15.38
N LYS A 71 -2.72 -0.39 -15.19
CA LYS A 71 -1.55 -1.06 -15.79
C LYS A 71 -1.53 -0.97 -17.33
N LYS A 72 -2.69 -0.80 -17.98
CA LYS A 72 -2.78 -0.62 -19.44
C LYS A 72 -2.32 0.78 -19.89
N LEU A 73 -2.44 1.77 -19.01
CA LEU A 73 -1.93 3.13 -19.26
C LEU A 73 -0.44 3.21 -18.91
N THR A 74 -0.07 2.75 -17.72
CA THR A 74 1.32 2.81 -17.24
C THR A 74 1.54 1.88 -16.05
N THR A 75 2.75 1.35 -15.96
CA THR A 75 3.25 0.63 -14.79
C THR A 75 4.07 1.52 -13.86
N ARG A 76 4.40 2.76 -14.27
CA ARG A 76 5.20 3.74 -13.51
C ARG A 76 4.36 4.41 -12.42
N VAL A 77 3.90 3.63 -11.46
CA VAL A 77 2.94 4.06 -10.44
C VAL A 77 3.49 3.81 -9.04
N ALA A 78 3.60 4.88 -8.24
CA ALA A 78 3.86 4.81 -6.82
C ALA A 78 2.54 4.79 -6.04
N HIS A 79 2.15 3.63 -5.55
CA HIS A 79 0.97 3.44 -4.70
C HIS A 79 1.32 3.70 -3.23
N VAL A 80 0.91 4.85 -2.71
CA VAL A 80 1.15 5.26 -1.32
C VAL A 80 -0.02 4.84 -0.45
N LEU A 81 0.25 4.09 0.63
CA LEU A 81 -0.75 3.47 1.48
C LEU A 81 -0.50 3.77 2.97
N PRO A 82 -1.56 4.00 3.77
CA PRO A 82 -1.44 4.16 5.21
C PRO A 82 -1.08 2.83 5.91
N VAL A 83 -0.55 2.95 7.14
CA VAL A 83 -0.13 1.81 7.98
C VAL A 83 -0.91 1.72 9.30
N SER A 84 -2.11 2.29 9.32
CA SER A 84 -2.96 2.40 10.52
C SER A 84 -4.21 1.51 10.53
N ASP A 85 -4.37 0.63 9.54
CA ASP A 85 -5.50 -0.31 9.48
C ASP A 85 -5.52 -1.26 10.68
N ASP A 86 -6.59 -1.23 11.46
CA ASP A 86 -6.78 -2.07 12.63
C ASP A 86 -7.95 -3.05 12.45
N GLY A 87 -8.36 -3.35 11.20
CA GLY A 87 -9.45 -4.25 10.83
C GLY A 87 -9.09 -5.70 10.53
N GLY A 88 -10.09 -6.57 10.66
CA GLY A 88 -10.04 -7.98 10.24
C GLY A 88 -8.81 -8.75 10.74
N SER A 89 -8.19 -9.53 9.86
CA SER A 89 -6.97 -10.30 10.17
C SER A 89 -5.75 -9.43 10.50
N THR A 90 -5.74 -8.15 10.12
CA THR A 90 -4.68 -7.21 10.51
C THR A 90 -4.74 -6.93 12.01
N ALA A 91 -5.95 -6.72 12.54
CA ALA A 91 -6.19 -6.49 13.97
C ALA A 91 -5.58 -7.58 14.85
N GLU A 92 -5.80 -8.84 14.46
CA GLU A 92 -5.33 -10.00 15.21
C GLU A 92 -3.80 -10.14 15.18
N ILE A 93 -3.17 -9.88 14.02
CA ILE A 93 -1.71 -9.84 13.89
C ILE A 93 -1.13 -8.77 14.79
N VAL A 94 -1.68 -7.55 14.72
CA VAL A 94 -1.20 -6.41 15.53
C VAL A 94 -1.42 -6.66 17.03
N ARG A 95 -2.52 -7.32 17.40
CA ARG A 95 -2.82 -7.66 18.80
C ARG A 95 -1.79 -8.62 19.39
N VAL A 96 -1.44 -9.69 18.67
CA VAL A 96 -0.56 -10.75 19.19
C VAL A 96 0.92 -10.46 18.95
N LEU A 97 1.27 -9.90 17.79
CA LEU A 97 2.66 -9.73 17.35
C LEU A 97 3.12 -8.27 17.31
N GLY A 98 2.21 -7.31 17.43
CA GLY A 98 2.52 -5.88 17.32
C GLY A 98 2.89 -5.43 15.91
N GLY A 99 3.37 -4.19 15.83
CA GLY A 99 3.83 -3.54 14.62
C GLY A 99 2.73 -2.89 13.77
N PRO A 100 3.10 -2.42 12.55
CA PRO A 100 2.20 -1.66 11.70
C PRO A 100 1.14 -2.55 11.05
N ALA A 101 0.08 -1.90 10.59
CA ALA A 101 -0.91 -2.55 9.75
C ALA A 101 -0.33 -2.95 8.40
N VAL A 102 -0.62 -4.18 7.95
CA VAL A 102 -0.14 -4.72 6.66
C VAL A 102 -1.25 -4.94 5.63
N GLY A 103 -2.52 -4.80 6.04
CA GLY A 103 -3.67 -5.20 5.24
C GLY A 103 -3.77 -4.49 3.89
N ASP A 104 -3.79 -3.16 3.89
CA ASP A 104 -3.93 -2.38 2.66
C ASP A 104 -2.73 -2.56 1.72
N ILE A 105 -1.51 -2.60 2.28
CA ILE A 105 -0.28 -2.86 1.55
C ILE A 105 -0.33 -4.23 0.86
N ARG A 106 -0.62 -5.30 1.63
CA ARG A 106 -0.79 -6.65 1.07
C ARG A 106 -1.88 -6.70 0.00
N SER A 107 -2.99 -5.99 0.20
CA SER A 107 -4.09 -5.93 -0.76
C SER A 107 -3.65 -5.31 -2.09
N ARG A 108 -2.87 -4.23 -2.04
CA ARG A 108 -2.30 -3.59 -3.23
C ARG A 108 -1.25 -4.47 -3.90
N CYS A 109 -0.32 -5.06 -3.14
CA CYS A 109 0.69 -5.97 -3.69
C CYS A 109 0.03 -7.14 -4.41
N LEU A 110 -0.98 -7.74 -3.77
CA LEU A 110 -1.76 -8.80 -4.42
C LEU A 110 -2.36 -8.25 -5.70
N ARG A 111 -3.10 -7.14 -5.69
CA ARG A 111 -3.74 -6.60 -6.92
C ARG A 111 -2.75 -6.29 -8.06
N LEU A 112 -1.49 -6.01 -7.75
CA LEU A 112 -0.45 -5.77 -8.76
C LEU A 112 0.26 -7.05 -9.22
N SER A 113 -0.03 -8.20 -8.63
CA SER A 113 0.63 -9.46 -8.95
C SER A 113 0.45 -9.84 -10.42
N ASP A 114 1.42 -10.57 -10.96
CA ASP A 114 1.28 -11.16 -12.28
C ASP A 114 0.08 -12.12 -12.35
N GLU A 115 -0.52 -12.19 -13.53
CA GLU A 115 -1.62 -13.11 -13.86
C GLU A 115 -1.35 -13.83 -15.20
N SER A 116 -0.16 -13.67 -15.78
CA SER A 116 0.17 -14.14 -17.12
C SER A 116 0.47 -15.64 -17.17
N THR A 117 0.92 -16.23 -16.07
CA THR A 117 1.29 -17.64 -15.97
C THR A 117 0.40 -18.42 -15.01
N SER A 118 0.30 -19.74 -15.21
CA SER A 118 -0.42 -20.63 -14.28
C SER A 118 0.19 -20.64 -12.88
N GLU A 119 1.52 -20.50 -12.78
CA GLU A 119 2.21 -20.37 -11.50
C GLU A 119 1.90 -19.05 -10.80
N ALA A 120 1.95 -17.92 -11.52
CA ALA A 120 1.59 -16.62 -10.97
C ALA A 120 0.15 -16.61 -10.43
N LEU A 121 -0.79 -17.21 -11.16
CA LEU A 121 -2.17 -17.40 -10.71
C LEU A 121 -2.26 -18.29 -9.46
N ALA A 122 -1.46 -19.35 -9.36
CA ALA A 122 -1.42 -20.22 -8.19
C ALA A 122 -0.85 -19.49 -6.95
N VAL A 123 0.23 -18.71 -7.10
CA VAL A 123 0.81 -17.88 -6.04
C VAL A 123 -0.17 -16.79 -5.60
N ARG A 124 -0.80 -16.10 -6.54
CA ARG A 124 -1.87 -15.12 -6.28
C ARG A 124 -3.01 -15.75 -5.50
N ARG A 125 -3.47 -16.95 -5.88
CA ARG A 125 -4.53 -17.68 -5.17
C ARG A 125 -4.12 -18.02 -3.73
N LEU A 126 -2.89 -18.50 -3.53
CA LEU A 126 -2.35 -18.82 -2.21
C LEU A 126 -2.29 -17.57 -1.30
N LEU A 127 -1.65 -16.49 -1.76
CA LEU A 127 -1.48 -15.26 -0.97
C LEU A 127 -2.79 -14.49 -0.81
N GLY A 128 -3.72 -14.63 -1.75
CA GLY A 128 -5.07 -14.08 -1.69
C GLY A 128 -6.04 -14.88 -0.82
N HIS A 129 -5.67 -16.09 -0.39
CA HIS A 129 -6.57 -16.97 0.34
C HIS A 129 -6.92 -16.41 1.73
N ARG A 130 -8.20 -16.57 2.10
CA ARG A 130 -8.73 -16.32 3.44
C ARG A 130 -9.21 -17.62 4.04
N LEU A 131 -8.74 -17.91 5.25
CA LEU A 131 -9.15 -19.07 6.03
C LEU A 131 -10.64 -19.01 6.37
N PRO A 132 -11.29 -20.16 6.63
CA PRO A 132 -12.67 -20.21 7.06
C PRO A 132 -12.99 -19.34 8.29
N ILE A 133 -14.26 -18.98 8.45
CA ILE A 133 -14.72 -18.23 9.64
C ILE A 133 -14.71 -19.14 10.87
N ASP A 134 -15.05 -20.42 10.71
CA ASP A 134 -14.99 -21.41 11.79
C ASP A 134 -13.56 -21.55 12.32
N ALA A 135 -13.38 -21.32 13.62
CA ALA A 135 -12.05 -21.24 14.24
C ALA A 135 -11.30 -22.59 14.23
N HIS A 136 -12.03 -23.70 14.35
CA HIS A 136 -11.42 -25.03 14.36
C HIS A 136 -10.93 -25.39 12.95
N GLN A 137 -11.79 -25.19 11.94
CA GLN A 137 -11.42 -25.43 10.54
C GLN A 137 -10.31 -24.49 10.09
N ALA A 138 -10.37 -23.20 10.42
CA ALA A 138 -9.32 -22.24 10.10
C ALA A 138 -7.97 -22.64 10.68
N LYS A 139 -7.96 -23.11 11.93
CA LYS A 139 -6.75 -23.62 12.57
C LYS A 139 -6.22 -24.84 11.82
N LYS A 140 -7.08 -25.81 11.50
CA LYS A 140 -6.69 -27.02 10.75
C LYS A 140 -6.09 -26.66 9.38
N ASP A 141 -6.79 -25.87 8.58
CA ASP A 141 -6.34 -25.43 7.26
C ASP A 141 -5.00 -24.71 7.34
N TRP A 142 -4.81 -23.85 8.36
CA TRP A 142 -3.53 -23.20 8.59
C TRP A 142 -2.38 -24.19 8.82
N TYR A 143 -2.57 -25.21 9.67
CA TYR A 143 -1.53 -26.23 9.88
C TYR A 143 -1.25 -27.02 8.60
N ASP A 144 -2.28 -27.42 7.86
CA ASP A 144 -2.12 -28.13 6.58
C ASP A 144 -1.32 -27.27 5.56
N ILE A 145 -1.55 -25.95 5.53
CA ILE A 145 -0.80 -25.01 4.69
C ILE A 145 0.66 -24.91 5.15
N VAL A 146 0.91 -24.70 6.43
CA VAL A 146 2.27 -24.57 7.00
C VAL A 146 3.06 -25.87 6.82
N GLU A 147 2.42 -27.03 6.91
CA GLU A 147 3.06 -28.33 6.68
C GLU A 147 3.36 -28.59 5.20
N GLY A 148 2.67 -27.92 4.28
CA GLY A 148 2.82 -28.12 2.83
C GLY A 148 1.85 -29.14 2.24
N ASN A 149 0.85 -29.58 3.01
CA ASN A 149 -0.10 -30.63 2.65
C ASN A 149 -1.40 -30.10 2.01
N HIS A 150 -1.66 -28.80 2.11
CA HIS A 150 -2.88 -28.19 1.58
C HIS A 150 -2.81 -28.01 0.05
N SER A 151 -3.93 -28.24 -0.64
CA SER A 151 -4.11 -28.05 -2.08
C SER A 151 -3.86 -26.62 -2.60
N LEU A 152 -3.66 -25.63 -1.72
CA LEU A 152 -3.32 -24.28 -2.16
C LEU A 152 -1.93 -24.21 -2.80
N TRP A 153 -1.06 -25.16 -2.46
CA TRP A 153 0.25 -25.32 -3.07
C TRP A 153 0.21 -25.91 -4.48
N ASP A 154 -0.94 -26.40 -4.95
CA ASP A 154 -1.07 -26.98 -6.29
C ASP A 154 -0.76 -25.94 -7.38
N GLY A 155 0.26 -26.20 -8.19
CA GLY A 155 0.72 -25.28 -9.24
C GLY A 155 1.72 -24.22 -8.78
N VAL A 156 2.09 -24.19 -7.50
CA VAL A 156 3.21 -23.37 -6.98
C VAL A 156 4.49 -24.20 -7.05
N SER A 157 5.51 -23.73 -7.78
CA SER A 157 6.77 -24.49 -7.87
C SER A 157 7.51 -24.56 -6.54
N ARG A 158 8.49 -25.46 -6.48
CA ARG A 158 9.28 -25.69 -5.28
C ARG A 158 10.05 -24.45 -4.78
N PRO A 159 10.74 -23.65 -5.63
CA PRO A 159 11.39 -22.43 -5.17
C PRO A 159 10.43 -21.43 -4.53
N TYR A 160 9.24 -21.24 -5.14
CA TYR A 160 8.20 -20.39 -4.60
C TYR A 160 7.64 -20.92 -3.27
N SER A 161 7.33 -22.22 -3.21
CA SER A 161 6.76 -22.82 -2.02
C SER A 161 7.73 -22.81 -0.84
N GLU A 162 9.00 -23.15 -1.07
CA GLU A 162 10.05 -23.08 -0.03
C GLU A 162 10.23 -21.64 0.48
N THR A 163 10.22 -20.64 -0.42
CA THR A 163 10.33 -19.22 -0.05
C THR A 163 9.14 -18.76 0.79
N ILE A 164 7.91 -18.95 0.30
CA ILE A 164 6.70 -18.48 0.98
C ILE A 164 6.54 -19.19 2.32
N ARG A 165 6.70 -20.53 2.32
CA ARG A 165 6.50 -21.37 3.50
C ARG A 165 7.51 -21.08 4.61
N ALA A 166 8.74 -20.69 4.27
CA ALA A 166 9.73 -20.28 5.28
C ALA A 166 9.21 -19.12 6.17
N PHE A 167 8.57 -18.12 5.59
CA PHE A 167 8.01 -16.99 6.34
C PHE A 167 6.68 -17.31 7.02
N LEU A 168 5.87 -18.22 6.47
CA LEU A 168 4.69 -18.75 7.17
C LEU A 168 5.08 -19.53 8.43
N ILE A 169 6.12 -20.37 8.34
CA ILE A 169 6.70 -21.09 9.50
C ILE A 169 7.27 -20.09 10.51
N TYR A 170 7.99 -19.07 10.04
CA TYR A 170 8.51 -18.03 10.93
C TYR A 170 7.39 -17.31 11.68
N PHE A 171 6.33 -16.90 10.99
CA PHE A 171 5.13 -16.32 11.59
C PHE A 171 4.50 -17.24 12.65
N GLN A 172 4.37 -18.54 12.36
CA GLN A 172 3.86 -19.51 13.32
C GLN A 172 4.72 -19.59 14.59
N ASN A 173 6.04 -19.59 14.42
CA ASN A 173 6.97 -19.64 15.55
C ASN A 173 6.89 -18.38 16.42
N GLU A 174 6.72 -17.21 15.80
CA GLU A 174 6.54 -15.94 16.52
C GLU A 174 5.26 -15.92 17.35
N ILE A 175 4.17 -16.47 16.83
CA ILE A 175 2.92 -16.64 17.59
C ILE A 175 3.17 -17.53 18.82
N HIS A 176 3.82 -18.68 18.65
CA HIS A 176 4.08 -19.63 19.74
C HIS A 176 4.98 -19.06 20.85
N ARG A 177 5.81 -18.05 20.54
CA ARG A 177 6.64 -17.34 21.53
C ARG A 177 5.82 -16.40 22.43
N ARG A 178 4.51 -16.24 22.21
CA ARG A 178 3.61 -15.41 23.03
C ARG A 178 2.72 -16.29 23.93
N PRO A 179 3.21 -16.74 25.10
CA PRO A 179 2.53 -17.78 25.90
C PRO A 179 1.16 -17.36 26.46
N ASN A 180 0.92 -16.06 26.62
CA ASN A 180 -0.31 -15.51 27.19
C ASN A 180 -1.31 -15.05 26.13
N GLU A 181 -0.97 -15.15 24.84
CA GLU A 181 -1.77 -14.67 23.72
C GLU A 181 -2.21 -15.86 22.87
N ARG A 182 -3.51 -16.10 22.75
CA ARG A 182 -4.03 -17.09 21.78
C ARG A 182 -4.26 -16.38 20.45
N PHE A 183 -3.70 -16.91 19.38
CA PHE A 183 -3.94 -16.42 18.02
C PHE A 183 -5.18 -17.07 17.40
N CYS A 184 -6.05 -16.25 16.83
CA CYS A 184 -7.27 -16.65 16.13
C CYS A 184 -7.04 -16.62 14.61
N PHE A 185 -7.12 -17.79 13.97
CA PHE A 185 -6.94 -17.90 12.52
C PHE A 185 -8.22 -17.63 11.71
N SER A 186 -9.38 -17.48 12.36
CA SER A 186 -10.67 -17.26 11.68
C SER A 186 -10.62 -16.09 10.71
N ASN A 187 -11.05 -16.31 9.47
CA ASN A 187 -11.03 -15.30 8.40
C ASN A 187 -9.65 -14.67 8.15
N GLY A 188 -8.58 -15.35 8.59
CA GLY A 188 -7.19 -14.96 8.46
C GLY A 188 -6.75 -14.93 7.00
N SER A 189 -5.99 -13.92 6.59
CA SER A 189 -5.42 -13.86 5.24
C SER A 189 -4.02 -14.48 5.22
N ILE A 190 -3.81 -15.49 4.37
CA ILE A 190 -2.51 -16.14 4.21
C ILE A 190 -1.45 -15.12 3.76
N GLY A 191 -1.78 -14.24 2.82
CA GLY A 191 -0.90 -13.14 2.43
C GLY A 191 -0.54 -12.22 3.59
N ASN A 192 -1.46 -11.92 4.52
CA ASN A 192 -1.11 -11.13 5.71
C ASN A 192 -0.14 -11.88 6.63
N PHE A 193 -0.31 -13.20 6.80
CA PHE A 193 0.57 -14.02 7.65
C PHE A 193 1.97 -14.15 7.05
N PHE A 194 2.06 -14.38 5.74
CA PHE A 194 3.32 -14.35 5.00
C PHE A 194 4.02 -13.00 5.14
N PHE A 195 3.27 -11.91 4.91
CA PHE A 195 3.79 -10.55 5.00
C PHE A 195 4.27 -10.24 6.42
N ALA A 196 3.48 -10.56 7.45
CA ALA A 196 3.86 -10.35 8.84
C ALA A 196 5.09 -11.17 9.23
N GLY A 197 5.18 -12.43 8.81
CA GLY A 197 6.36 -13.27 8.99
C GLY A 197 7.61 -12.65 8.38
N ALA A 198 7.53 -12.18 7.14
CA ALA A 198 8.62 -11.49 6.45
C ALA A 198 9.04 -10.20 7.17
N ARG A 199 8.08 -9.35 7.56
CA ARG A 199 8.34 -8.11 8.29
C ARG A 199 9.08 -8.37 9.60
N ILE A 200 8.63 -9.32 10.40
CA ILE A 200 9.25 -9.64 11.70
C ILE A 200 10.63 -10.26 11.48
N PHE A 201 10.81 -11.08 10.44
CA PHE A 201 12.12 -11.63 10.11
C PHE A 201 13.13 -10.54 9.72
N PHE A 202 12.74 -9.63 8.82
CA PHE A 202 13.63 -8.57 8.35
C PHE A 202 13.76 -7.39 9.32
N GLN A 203 12.85 -7.26 10.29
CA GLN A 203 12.70 -6.04 11.10
C GLN A 203 12.59 -4.80 10.21
N SER A 204 11.87 -4.93 9.09
CA SER A 204 11.71 -3.86 8.10
C SER A 204 10.43 -4.08 7.30
N LEU A 205 9.56 -3.07 7.33
CA LEU A 205 8.34 -3.05 6.52
C LEU A 205 8.68 -2.98 5.03
N ASP A 206 9.59 -2.09 4.62
CA ASP A 206 10.00 -1.93 3.22
C ASP A 206 10.65 -3.20 2.65
N ALA A 207 11.48 -3.92 3.42
CA ALA A 207 12.07 -5.18 2.97
C ALA A 207 11.01 -6.29 2.78
N ALA A 208 10.00 -6.33 3.66
CA ALA A 208 8.89 -7.27 3.52
C ALA A 208 8.03 -6.97 2.29
N ILE A 209 7.79 -5.69 1.99
CA ILE A 209 7.13 -5.26 0.76
C ILE A 209 7.92 -5.71 -0.45
N PHE A 210 9.23 -5.45 -0.47
CA PHE A 210 10.10 -5.85 -1.56
C PHE A 210 10.05 -7.36 -1.81
N LEU A 211 10.14 -8.18 -0.76
CA LEU A 211 9.99 -9.63 -0.89
C LEU A 211 8.62 -10.01 -1.47
N PHE A 212 7.53 -9.43 -0.95
CA PHE A 212 6.19 -9.71 -1.44
C PHE A 212 6.06 -9.34 -2.93
N SER A 213 6.64 -8.20 -3.34
CA SER A 213 6.65 -7.75 -4.73
C SER A 213 7.41 -8.70 -5.65
N ARG A 214 8.51 -9.30 -5.18
CA ARG A 214 9.25 -10.31 -5.96
C ARG A 214 8.49 -11.62 -6.07
N VAL A 215 7.93 -12.10 -4.96
CA VAL A 215 7.12 -13.34 -4.94
C VAL A 215 5.81 -13.18 -5.73
N SER A 216 5.28 -11.97 -5.83
CA SER A 216 4.05 -11.72 -6.61
C SER A 216 4.33 -11.27 -8.05
N GLU A 217 5.61 -11.22 -8.47
CA GLU A 217 6.03 -10.74 -9.79
C GLU A 217 5.41 -9.38 -10.19
N ILE A 218 5.36 -8.44 -9.22
CA ILE A 218 4.88 -7.08 -9.47
C ILE A 218 5.78 -6.39 -10.51
N PRO A 219 5.21 -5.66 -11.51
CA PRO A 219 5.99 -4.91 -12.48
C PRO A 219 7.07 -4.02 -11.84
N CYS A 220 8.27 -4.00 -12.40
CA CYS A 220 9.42 -3.36 -11.76
C CYS A 220 9.25 -1.85 -11.54
N ASP A 221 8.48 -1.18 -12.38
CA ASP A 221 8.21 0.26 -12.29
C ASP A 221 7.04 0.60 -11.34
N SER A 222 6.31 -0.41 -10.85
CA SER A 222 5.22 -0.24 -9.90
C SER A 222 5.74 -0.35 -8.48
N LEU A 223 5.61 0.73 -7.71
CA LEU A 223 6.04 0.80 -6.32
C LEU A 223 4.82 0.71 -5.39
N VAL A 224 4.91 -0.15 -4.38
CA VAL A 224 3.98 -0.12 -3.25
C VAL A 224 4.72 0.46 -2.07
N LEU A 225 4.31 1.65 -1.61
CA LEU A 225 5.03 2.40 -0.60
C LEU A 225 4.17 2.56 0.66
N PRO A 226 4.66 2.14 1.83
CA PRO A 226 4.06 2.53 3.08
C PRO A 226 4.34 4.02 3.27
N VAL A 227 3.33 4.81 3.62
CA VAL A 227 3.54 6.25 3.82
C VAL A 227 4.52 6.54 4.98
N ILE A 228 4.57 5.64 5.96
CA ILE A 228 5.51 5.66 7.08
C ILE A 228 6.25 4.32 7.13
N SER A 229 7.58 4.37 7.08
CA SER A 229 8.45 3.21 7.30
C SER A 229 8.67 3.02 8.80
N THR A 230 7.85 2.17 9.42
CA THR A 230 7.95 1.84 10.85
C THR A 230 7.79 0.34 11.09
N ASN A 231 8.34 -0.16 12.18
CA ASN A 231 8.04 -1.49 12.71
C ASN A 231 7.11 -1.46 13.91
N ASP A 232 6.70 -0.27 14.34
CA ASP A 232 5.90 -0.02 15.53
C ASP A 232 4.43 0.16 15.16
N ARG A 233 3.57 0.01 16.17
CA ARG A 233 2.14 0.22 15.98
C ARG A 233 1.84 1.70 16.00
N LEU A 234 1.19 2.19 14.94
CA LEU A 234 0.60 3.51 14.89
C LEU A 234 -0.93 3.41 14.89
N THR A 235 -1.57 4.16 15.77
CA THR A 235 -3.03 4.24 15.84
C THR A 235 -3.50 5.52 15.16
N LEU A 236 -4.52 5.43 14.31
CA LEU A 236 -5.17 6.62 13.78
C LEU A 236 -6.19 7.16 14.80
N GLY A 237 -6.11 8.45 15.08
CA GLY A 237 -7.12 9.20 15.83
C GLY A 237 -7.86 10.18 14.92
N CYS A 238 -9.11 10.51 15.28
CA CYS A 238 -9.81 11.66 14.72
C CYS A 238 -10.40 12.53 15.81
N GLU A 239 -10.44 13.83 15.56
CA GLU A 239 -11.16 14.81 16.35
C GLU A 239 -12.40 15.23 15.56
N LEU A 240 -13.57 15.23 16.19
CA LEU A 240 -14.83 15.72 15.61
C LEU A 240 -15.00 17.22 15.85
N GLN A 241 -15.92 17.87 15.14
CA GLN A 241 -16.17 19.31 15.28
C GLN A 241 -16.68 19.71 16.68
N ASP A 242 -17.28 18.78 17.43
CA ASP A 242 -17.71 18.98 18.82
C ASP A 242 -16.60 18.76 19.86
N GLY A 243 -15.37 18.42 19.42
CA GLY A 243 -14.22 18.15 20.28
C GLY A 243 -14.09 16.69 20.71
N THR A 244 -15.02 15.80 20.35
CA THR A 244 -14.92 14.35 20.63
C THR A 244 -13.72 13.74 19.92
N ILE A 245 -12.96 12.88 20.60
CA ILE A 245 -11.84 12.14 20.01
C ILE A 245 -12.22 10.67 19.87
N ILE A 246 -12.09 10.13 18.65
CA ILE A 246 -12.23 8.71 18.34
C ILE A 246 -10.86 8.13 18.03
N ARG A 247 -10.58 6.91 18.51
CA ARG A 247 -9.28 6.25 18.36
C ARG A 247 -9.47 4.91 17.68
N GLY A 248 -8.63 4.61 16.70
CA GLY A 248 -8.70 3.40 15.88
C GLY A 248 -9.42 3.63 14.56
N GLN A 249 -8.87 3.09 13.48
CA GLN A 249 -9.39 3.30 12.13
C GLN A 249 -10.80 2.70 11.98
N ASN A 250 -11.01 1.48 12.50
CA ASN A 250 -12.32 0.83 12.46
C ASN A 250 -13.37 1.62 13.23
N GLU A 251 -13.03 2.14 14.41
CA GLU A 251 -13.98 2.91 15.23
C GLU A 251 -14.44 4.19 14.52
N ILE A 252 -13.58 4.78 13.69
CA ILE A 252 -13.89 5.94 12.85
C ILE A 252 -14.82 5.53 11.69
N SER A 253 -14.44 4.48 10.96
CA SER A 253 -15.03 4.17 9.65
C SER A 253 -16.18 3.15 9.69
N HIS A 254 -16.04 2.07 10.45
CA HIS A 254 -16.98 0.95 10.52
C HIS A 254 -16.78 0.13 11.82
N PRO A 255 -17.27 0.61 12.98
CA PRO A 255 -17.06 -0.05 14.26
C PRO A 255 -17.73 -1.42 14.22
N THR A 256 -16.97 -2.45 14.59
CA THR A 256 -17.47 -3.82 14.58
C THR A 256 -18.22 -4.09 15.88
N THR A 257 -19.48 -4.52 15.83
CA THR A 257 -20.29 -4.88 17.01
C THR A 257 -19.91 -6.24 17.63
N GLY A 258 -18.65 -6.68 17.45
CA GLY A 258 -18.13 -7.95 17.94
C GLY A 258 -18.42 -9.18 17.06
N THR A 259 -19.04 -9.02 15.88
CA THR A 259 -19.27 -10.11 14.91
C THR A 259 -18.38 -9.99 13.68
N THR A 260 -17.68 -11.08 13.33
CA THR A 260 -16.79 -11.18 12.16
C THR A 260 -17.61 -11.27 10.86
N GLN A 261 -18.27 -10.18 10.46
CA GLN A 261 -18.98 -10.10 9.18
C GLN A 261 -18.15 -9.34 8.14
N THR A 262 -18.34 -9.66 6.86
CA THR A 262 -17.78 -8.89 5.75
C THR A 262 -18.37 -7.49 5.75
N VAL A 263 -17.54 -6.46 5.91
CA VAL A 263 -17.96 -5.05 5.98
C VAL A 263 -18.64 -4.64 4.67
N ASP A 264 -19.95 -4.41 4.73
CA ASP A 264 -20.72 -3.71 3.70
C ASP A 264 -20.69 -2.21 4.03
N LYS A 265 -20.15 -1.38 3.13
CA LYS A 265 -20.04 0.07 3.35
C LYS A 265 -21.37 0.80 3.08
N ARG A 266 -22.31 0.17 2.37
CA ARG A 266 -23.64 0.70 2.08
C ARG A 266 -24.65 0.40 3.18
N HIS A 267 -24.54 -0.79 3.76
CA HIS A 267 -25.42 -1.30 4.81
C HIS A 267 -24.67 -1.57 6.12
N CYS A 268 -23.79 -0.64 6.51
CA CYS A 268 -23.28 -0.67 7.88
C CYS A 268 -24.44 -0.27 8.80
N SER A 269 -24.91 -1.20 9.64
CA SER A 269 -25.92 -0.96 10.69
C SER A 269 -25.47 0.06 11.75
N THR A 270 -24.31 0.67 11.55
CA THR A 270 -23.70 1.68 12.41
C THR A 270 -24.25 3.06 12.12
N SER A 271 -24.64 3.77 13.17
CA SER A 271 -25.08 5.16 13.08
C SER A 271 -23.99 6.07 12.49
N ALA A 272 -24.44 7.12 11.80
CA ALA A 272 -23.57 8.23 11.41
C ALA A 272 -22.80 8.77 12.62
N LEU A 273 -21.62 9.35 12.38
CA LEU A 273 -20.86 10.01 13.44
C LEU A 273 -21.71 11.14 14.06
N PRO A 274 -21.59 11.38 15.38
CA PRO A 274 -22.40 12.39 16.07
C PRO A 274 -22.11 13.81 15.58
N SER A 275 -20.92 14.04 15.03
CA SER A 275 -20.48 15.28 14.45
C SER A 275 -19.49 15.01 13.31
N LYS A 276 -19.29 15.99 12.42
CA LYS A 276 -18.35 15.86 11.30
C LYS A 276 -16.91 15.70 11.82
N ILE A 277 -16.08 14.95 11.10
CA ILE A 277 -14.65 14.89 11.39
C ILE A 277 -14.04 16.27 11.11
N LYS A 278 -13.27 16.77 12.08
CA LYS A 278 -12.51 18.02 12.00
C LYS A 278 -11.10 17.77 11.51
N ARG A 279 -10.41 16.74 12.03
CA ARG A 279 -9.07 16.34 11.59
C ARG A 279 -8.76 14.89 11.97
N VAL A 280 -7.73 14.33 11.33
CA VAL A 280 -7.10 13.06 11.72
C VAL A 280 -5.64 13.27 12.09
N PHE A 281 -5.09 12.38 12.92
CA PHE A 281 -3.71 12.43 13.38
C PHE A 281 -3.23 11.04 13.83
N TYR A 282 -1.92 10.83 13.86
CA TYR A 282 -1.34 9.59 14.36
C TYR A 282 -1.16 9.66 15.88
N MET A 283 -1.31 8.51 16.53
CA MET A 283 -1.11 8.32 17.95
C MET A 283 -0.18 7.13 18.20
N SER A 284 0.65 7.24 19.24
CA SER A 284 1.48 6.15 19.75
C SER A 284 1.40 6.08 21.27
N SER A 285 1.62 4.88 21.82
CA SER A 285 1.74 4.63 23.26
C SER A 285 3.19 4.62 23.74
N GLU A 286 4.16 4.78 22.85
CA GLU A 286 5.59 4.76 23.18
C GLU A 286 5.98 5.93 24.09
N GLY A 287 6.72 5.66 25.17
CA GLY A 287 7.31 6.69 26.03
C GLY A 287 6.47 7.14 27.22
N ASN A 288 5.13 6.96 27.26
CA ASN A 288 4.31 7.48 28.36
C ASN A 288 3.13 6.60 28.84
N ASN A 289 3.03 5.31 28.46
CA ASN A 289 1.90 4.40 28.77
C ASN A 289 0.49 4.91 28.36
N LEU A 290 0.37 6.15 27.87
CA LEU A 290 -0.84 6.80 27.41
C LEU A 290 -0.69 7.11 25.91
N LEU A 291 -1.73 6.77 25.15
CA LEU A 291 -1.84 7.14 23.73
C LEU A 291 -1.87 8.67 23.61
N HIS A 292 -0.90 9.22 22.89
CA HIS A 292 -0.78 10.65 22.60
C HIS A 292 -0.48 10.86 21.12
N GLU A 293 -0.76 12.08 20.63
CA GLU A 293 -0.49 12.46 19.23
C GLU A 293 1.01 12.45 18.94
N VAL A 294 1.39 11.91 17.78
CA VAL A 294 2.77 11.79 17.31
C VAL A 294 2.90 12.24 15.86
N PHE A 295 4.12 12.60 15.46
CA PHE A 295 4.45 13.11 14.13
C PHE A 295 5.48 12.19 13.44
N PRO A 296 5.06 10.99 13.02
CA PRO A 296 5.98 10.05 12.40
C PRO A 296 6.55 10.63 11.10
N PRO A 297 7.84 10.39 10.80
CA PRO A 297 8.43 10.84 9.54
C PRO A 297 7.83 10.06 8.35
N VAL A 298 7.67 10.74 7.23
CA VAL A 298 7.26 10.12 5.96
C VAL A 298 8.38 9.23 5.43
N ASN A 299 8.02 8.13 4.78
CA ASN A 299 8.96 7.33 4.00
C ASN A 299 9.68 8.23 2.96
N PRO A 300 11.02 8.35 3.01
CA PRO A 300 11.77 9.23 2.10
C PRO A 300 11.48 8.97 0.62
N THR A 301 11.26 7.71 0.24
CA THR A 301 10.94 7.31 -1.14
C THR A 301 9.62 7.94 -1.61
N VAL A 302 8.63 8.09 -0.72
CA VAL A 302 7.37 8.78 -1.04
C VAL A 302 7.62 10.25 -1.37
N LEU A 303 8.45 10.93 -0.58
CA LEU A 303 8.81 12.33 -0.82
C LEU A 303 9.63 12.50 -2.10
N GLU A 304 10.48 11.53 -2.44
CA GLU A 304 11.24 11.52 -3.69
C GLU A 304 10.31 11.37 -4.90
N GLN A 305 9.41 10.39 -4.88
CA GLN A 305 8.41 10.19 -5.95
C GLN A 305 7.49 11.40 -6.13
N LEU A 306 7.02 12.02 -5.04
CA LEU A 306 6.19 13.24 -5.10
C LEU A 306 6.87 14.40 -5.85
N ARG A 307 8.20 14.47 -5.83
CA ARG A 307 8.95 15.52 -6.53
C ARG A 307 9.05 15.29 -8.03
N SER A 308 8.97 14.04 -8.49
CA SER A 308 9.28 13.65 -9.87
C SER A 308 8.07 13.26 -10.71
N VAL A 309 6.98 12.76 -10.12
CA VAL A 309 5.85 12.22 -10.90
C VAL A 309 5.10 13.26 -11.74
N ASP A 310 4.58 12.82 -12.88
CA ASP A 310 3.83 13.66 -13.83
C ASP A 310 2.40 13.96 -13.36
N CYS A 311 1.85 13.11 -12.48
CA CYS A 311 0.51 13.29 -11.93
C CYS A 311 0.39 12.75 -10.50
N ILE A 312 -0.32 13.48 -9.66
CA ILE A 312 -0.66 13.08 -8.29
C ILE A 312 -2.16 12.78 -8.26
N VAL A 313 -2.53 11.59 -7.80
CA VAL A 313 -3.91 11.13 -7.74
C VAL A 313 -4.30 10.86 -6.28
N TYR A 314 -5.39 11.49 -5.84
CA TYR A 314 -6.09 11.12 -4.62
C TYR A 314 -7.21 10.16 -5.00
N ALA A 315 -6.98 8.87 -4.75
CA ALA A 315 -7.89 7.82 -5.19
C ALA A 315 -9.22 7.83 -4.43
N MET A 316 -10.24 7.17 -5.00
CA MET A 316 -11.49 6.92 -4.29
C MET A 316 -11.28 5.94 -3.13
N GLY A 317 -11.99 6.17 -2.04
CA GLY A 317 -11.81 5.46 -0.79
C GLY A 317 -12.26 6.31 0.39
N SER A 318 -12.17 5.75 1.60
CA SER A 318 -12.59 6.47 2.79
C SER A 318 -11.66 7.66 3.03
N LEU A 319 -12.24 8.87 3.06
CA LEU A 319 -11.47 10.11 2.98
C LEU A 319 -10.52 10.26 4.17
N PHE A 320 -11.03 10.09 5.38
CA PHE A 320 -10.30 10.37 6.61
C PHE A 320 -9.47 9.17 7.09
N THR A 321 -9.84 7.95 6.71
CA THR A 321 -9.14 6.73 7.15
C THR A 321 -8.22 6.10 6.11
N SER A 322 -8.34 6.46 4.83
CA SER A 322 -7.46 5.95 3.76
C SER A 322 -6.57 7.04 3.15
N ILE A 323 -7.13 8.21 2.83
CA ILE A 323 -6.42 9.25 2.09
C ILE A 323 -5.72 10.21 3.05
N CYS A 324 -6.47 10.93 3.89
CA CYS A 324 -5.94 11.93 4.81
C CYS A 324 -4.80 11.46 5.73
N PRO A 325 -4.73 10.19 6.22
CA PRO A 325 -3.61 9.76 7.06
C PRO A 325 -2.25 9.93 6.36
N SER A 326 -2.22 9.75 5.04
CA SER A 326 -1.00 9.98 4.26
C SER A 326 -0.66 11.46 4.09
N LEU A 327 -1.68 12.33 4.13
CA LEU A 327 -1.57 13.74 3.76
C LEU A 327 -1.24 14.65 4.95
N VAL A 328 -1.58 14.24 6.18
CA VAL A 328 -1.32 15.04 7.39
C VAL A 328 0.18 15.14 7.74
N LEU A 329 1.01 14.29 7.14
CA LEU A 329 2.42 14.18 7.46
C LEU A 329 3.26 15.34 6.92
N LEU A 330 4.29 15.70 7.68
CA LEU A 330 5.21 16.78 7.33
C LEU A 330 5.96 16.49 6.03
N GLY A 331 6.08 17.52 5.18
CA GLY A 331 6.74 17.44 3.88
C GLY A 331 5.80 17.07 2.73
N VAL A 332 4.66 16.43 2.99
CA VAL A 332 3.71 16.03 1.92
C VAL A 332 3.02 17.27 1.33
N GLY A 333 2.39 18.09 2.17
CA GLY A 333 1.75 19.35 1.72
C GLY A 333 2.73 20.33 1.09
N GLU A 334 3.92 20.46 1.67
CA GLU A 334 4.99 21.31 1.16
C GLU A 334 5.36 20.93 -0.28
N ILE A 335 5.60 19.64 -0.55
CA ILE A 335 5.97 19.19 -1.90
C ILE A 335 4.79 19.34 -2.85
N ILE A 336 3.60 18.84 -2.50
CA ILE A 336 2.44 18.86 -3.40
C ILE A 336 2.07 20.29 -3.83
N SER A 337 2.05 21.24 -2.89
CA SER A 337 1.73 22.65 -3.20
C SER A 337 2.74 23.29 -4.15
N SER A 338 4.01 22.87 -4.11
CA SER A 338 5.08 23.38 -4.99
C SER A 338 5.06 22.78 -6.42
N ARG A 339 4.39 21.64 -6.62
CA ARG A 339 4.36 20.96 -7.93
C ARG A 339 3.42 21.69 -8.89
N SER A 340 3.79 21.80 -10.16
CA SER A 340 2.91 22.32 -11.22
C SER A 340 2.12 21.23 -11.96
N CYS A 341 2.34 19.97 -11.61
CA CYS A 341 1.72 18.81 -12.26
C CYS A 341 0.21 18.71 -12.01
N ARG A 342 -0.46 17.79 -12.71
CA ARG A 342 -1.86 17.47 -12.42
C ARG A 342 -2.00 16.87 -11.03
N LYS A 343 -3.05 17.29 -10.33
CA LYS A 343 -3.40 16.89 -8.96
C LYS A 343 -4.89 16.54 -8.95
N VAL A 344 -5.17 15.28 -9.18
CA VAL A 344 -6.49 14.77 -9.54
C VAL A 344 -7.14 14.12 -8.33
N LEU A 345 -8.29 14.64 -7.92
CA LEU A 345 -9.15 13.97 -6.95
C LEU A 345 -10.17 13.08 -7.67
N LEU A 346 -10.20 11.80 -7.31
CA LEU A 346 -11.26 10.87 -7.70
C LEU A 346 -12.36 10.92 -6.64
N LEU A 347 -13.48 11.58 -6.94
CA LEU A 347 -14.58 11.72 -5.97
C LEU A 347 -15.23 10.35 -5.71
N ASN A 348 -15.56 10.07 -4.44
CA ASN A 348 -16.36 8.90 -4.11
C ASN A 348 -17.74 8.96 -4.79
N GLY A 349 -18.28 7.82 -5.22
CA GLY A 349 -19.61 7.77 -5.83
C GLY A 349 -20.74 7.55 -4.84
N SER A 350 -20.46 7.07 -3.64
CA SER A 350 -21.46 6.89 -2.57
C SER A 350 -21.02 7.56 -1.28
N GLN A 351 -21.98 7.94 -0.44
CA GLN A 351 -21.69 8.48 0.89
C GLN A 351 -21.29 7.35 1.85
N ASP A 352 -20.37 7.63 2.76
CA ASP A 352 -20.03 6.75 3.88
C ASP A 352 -20.21 7.45 5.23
N ARG A 353 -19.89 6.73 6.30
CA ARG A 353 -20.01 7.21 7.68
C ARG A 353 -19.13 8.44 7.96
N GLU A 354 -17.98 8.56 7.30
CA GLU A 354 -16.99 9.61 7.55
C GLU A 354 -17.41 10.93 6.89
N THR A 355 -18.02 10.85 5.71
CA THR A 355 -18.34 12.00 4.86
C THR A 355 -19.84 12.23 4.71
N SER A 356 -20.63 11.89 5.73
CA SER A 356 -22.08 12.08 5.70
C SER A 356 -22.44 13.54 5.39
N ARG A 357 -23.27 13.75 4.35
CA ARG A 357 -23.67 15.06 3.83
C ARG A 357 -22.52 15.96 3.35
N PHE A 358 -21.38 15.40 2.97
CA PHE A 358 -20.34 16.16 2.27
C PHE A 358 -20.77 16.45 0.83
N THR A 359 -20.46 17.65 0.36
CA THR A 359 -20.44 17.99 -1.07
C THR A 359 -19.03 17.77 -1.62
N ALA A 360 -18.86 17.85 -2.94
CA ALA A 360 -17.54 17.76 -3.57
C ALA A 360 -16.54 18.80 -3.03
N SER A 361 -16.99 20.06 -2.81
CA SER A 361 -16.14 21.09 -2.19
C SER A 361 -15.71 20.76 -0.76
N CYS A 362 -16.51 19.99 -0.01
CA CYS A 362 -16.15 19.52 1.33
C CYS A 362 -14.97 18.52 1.29
N PHE A 363 -14.92 17.64 0.28
CA PHE A 363 -13.78 16.74 0.07
C PHE A 363 -12.50 17.54 -0.24
N VAL A 364 -12.60 18.53 -1.12
CA VAL A 364 -11.49 19.42 -1.48
C VAL A 364 -10.97 20.17 -0.24
N THR A 365 -11.87 20.73 0.57
CA THR A 365 -11.50 21.39 1.85
C THR A 365 -10.80 20.42 2.78
N ALA A 366 -11.33 19.21 3.00
CA ALA A 366 -10.76 18.25 3.92
C ALA A 366 -9.34 17.81 3.52
N ILE A 367 -9.09 17.60 2.22
CA ILE A 367 -7.75 17.29 1.70
C ILE A 367 -6.81 18.48 1.89
N ALA A 368 -7.25 19.68 1.54
CA ALA A 368 -6.46 20.89 1.72
C ALA A 368 -6.13 21.14 3.20
N ASP A 369 -7.08 20.91 4.11
CA ASP A 369 -6.89 21.05 5.54
C ASP A 369 -5.95 20.01 6.14
N ALA A 370 -6.01 18.77 5.64
CA ALA A 370 -5.05 17.73 6.01
C ALA A 370 -3.62 18.12 5.60
N LEU A 371 -3.43 18.54 4.34
CA LEU A 371 -2.13 18.94 3.80
C LEU A 371 -1.60 20.24 4.44
N ASN A 372 -2.48 21.18 4.74
CA ASN A 372 -2.13 22.41 5.46
C ASN A 372 -1.92 22.19 6.95
N ARG A 373 -2.39 21.06 7.52
CA ARG A 373 -2.51 20.86 8.95
C ARG A 373 -3.29 22.01 9.61
N THR A 374 -4.39 22.44 8.99
CA THR A 374 -5.20 23.60 9.40
C THR A 374 -5.63 23.55 10.86
N HIS A 375 -5.86 22.36 11.40
CA HIS A 375 -6.32 22.16 12.78
C HIS A 375 -5.24 21.58 13.71
N GLY A 376 -4.00 21.41 13.22
CA GLY A 376 -2.86 20.93 14.01
C GLY A 376 -2.04 22.07 14.64
N ASP A 377 -0.81 21.73 15.03
CA ASP A 377 0.17 22.66 15.60
C ASP A 377 0.41 23.87 14.68
N THR A 378 0.31 25.07 15.26
CA THR A 378 0.43 26.34 14.54
C THR A 378 1.83 26.58 13.97
N ASN A 379 2.87 25.94 14.52
CA ASN A 379 4.25 26.12 14.08
C ASN A 379 4.56 25.41 12.75
N ILE A 380 3.80 24.38 12.40
CA ILE A 380 4.00 23.53 11.21
C ILE A 380 2.85 23.63 10.19
N ARG A 381 1.97 24.61 10.40
CA ARG A 381 0.78 24.84 9.57
C ARG A 381 1.13 25.58 8.28
N LEU A 382 0.60 25.11 7.16
CA LEU A 382 0.63 25.81 5.88
C LEU A 382 -0.67 26.60 5.66
N LYS A 383 -0.65 27.55 4.73
CA LYS A 383 -1.81 28.41 4.40
C LYS A 383 -2.10 28.46 2.89
N ASN A 384 -1.78 27.38 2.19
CA ASN A 384 -1.99 27.32 0.75
C ASN A 384 -3.49 27.15 0.44
N PRO A 385 -4.03 27.82 -0.60
CA PRO A 385 -5.42 27.63 -0.99
C PRO A 385 -5.65 26.24 -1.62
N PRO A 386 -6.88 25.70 -1.62
CA PRO A 386 -7.13 24.32 -2.07
C PRO A 386 -6.67 24.01 -3.50
N GLY A 387 -6.78 24.98 -4.42
CA GLY A 387 -6.29 24.88 -5.81
C GLY A 387 -4.79 24.53 -5.95
N TYR A 388 -3.99 24.72 -4.90
CA TYR A 388 -2.57 24.32 -4.89
C TYR A 388 -2.39 22.82 -4.63
N TYR A 389 -3.40 22.16 -4.04
CA TYR A 389 -3.35 20.74 -3.71
C TYR A 389 -4.13 19.87 -4.67
N ILE A 390 -5.20 20.42 -5.25
CA ILE A 390 -6.08 19.75 -6.21
C ILE A 390 -6.33 20.77 -7.33
N ASN A 391 -6.22 20.35 -8.59
CA ASN A 391 -6.55 21.19 -9.73
C ASN A 391 -7.53 20.55 -10.71
N THR A 392 -7.81 19.25 -10.53
CA THR A 392 -8.77 18.50 -11.35
C THR A 392 -9.61 17.60 -10.45
N LEU A 393 -10.92 17.57 -10.69
CA LEU A 393 -11.88 16.69 -10.00
C LEU A 393 -12.54 15.76 -11.02
N LEU A 394 -12.41 14.46 -10.81
CA LEU A 394 -13.18 13.46 -11.55
C LEU A 394 -14.38 13.01 -10.70
N VAL A 395 -15.56 13.05 -11.30
CA VAL A 395 -16.84 12.76 -10.65
C VAL A 395 -17.45 11.53 -11.31
N PRO A 396 -17.81 10.48 -10.56
CA PRO A 396 -18.51 9.34 -11.14
C PRO A 396 -19.95 9.78 -11.46
N LYS A 397 -20.39 9.46 -12.68
CA LYS A 397 -21.77 9.69 -13.14
C LYS A 397 -22.75 9.00 -12.19
N ASP A 398 -23.90 9.64 -11.99
CA ASP A 398 -24.95 9.18 -11.08
C ASP A 398 -24.53 9.07 -9.60
N GLY A 399 -23.35 9.58 -9.21
CA GLY A 399 -22.86 9.58 -7.84
C GLY A 399 -23.77 10.32 -6.84
N GLU A 400 -23.80 9.83 -5.60
CA GLU A 400 -24.63 10.34 -4.50
C GLU A 400 -24.09 11.64 -3.86
N ILE A 401 -22.84 12.01 -4.16
CA ILE A 401 -22.19 13.20 -3.61
C ILE A 401 -22.51 14.41 -4.49
N ALA A 402 -23.14 15.43 -3.89
CA ALA A 402 -23.52 16.64 -4.59
C ALA A 402 -22.29 17.43 -5.07
N VAL A 403 -22.29 17.83 -6.35
CA VAL A 403 -21.21 18.61 -6.97
C VAL A 403 -21.60 20.08 -7.04
N ASP A 404 -21.04 20.86 -6.13
CA ASP A 404 -21.32 22.28 -5.94
C ASP A 404 -20.31 23.16 -6.68
N LEU A 405 -20.48 23.26 -8.00
CA LEU A 405 -19.56 23.93 -8.94
C LEU A 405 -19.16 25.36 -8.54
N LYS A 406 -20.06 26.14 -7.93
CA LYS A 406 -19.75 27.49 -7.47
C LYS A 406 -18.72 27.49 -6.33
N GLN A 407 -18.87 26.60 -5.35
CA GLN A 407 -17.90 26.49 -4.25
C GLN A 407 -16.57 25.92 -4.74
N LEU A 408 -16.62 24.95 -5.66
CA LEU A 408 -15.42 24.41 -6.29
C LEU A 408 -14.61 25.48 -7.05
N SER A 409 -15.28 26.38 -7.79
CA SER A 409 -14.59 27.46 -8.50
C SER A 409 -14.01 28.51 -7.55
N GLU A 410 -14.67 28.81 -6.44
CA GLU A 410 -14.14 29.66 -5.36
C GLU A 410 -12.90 29.03 -4.68
N GLN A 411 -12.81 27.70 -4.66
CA GLN A 411 -11.64 26.95 -4.20
C GLN A 411 -10.52 26.83 -5.25
N GLY A 412 -10.73 27.35 -6.47
CA GLY A 412 -9.79 27.29 -7.58
C GLY A 412 -9.85 26.01 -8.41
N ILE A 413 -10.92 25.21 -8.28
CA ILE A 413 -11.13 23.96 -9.01
C ILE A 413 -12.04 24.21 -10.21
N TYR A 414 -11.44 24.37 -11.39
CA TYR A 414 -12.16 24.67 -12.63
C TYR A 414 -12.32 23.45 -13.55
N ASP A 415 -11.39 22.49 -13.50
CA ASP A 415 -11.44 21.27 -14.31
C ASP A 415 -12.22 20.18 -13.55
N VAL A 416 -13.54 20.14 -13.75
CA VAL A 416 -14.44 19.14 -13.17
C VAL A 416 -15.00 18.28 -14.30
N ARG A 417 -14.69 16.98 -14.31
CA ARG A 417 -15.11 16.06 -15.38
C ARG A 417 -15.96 14.94 -14.83
N VAL A 418 -17.08 14.67 -15.51
CA VAL A 418 -17.94 13.53 -15.22
C VAL A 418 -17.41 12.31 -15.98
N VAL A 419 -17.31 11.17 -15.30
CA VAL A 419 -16.77 9.90 -15.82
C VAL A 419 -17.84 8.83 -15.66
N GLU A 420 -17.97 7.92 -16.61
CA GLU A 420 -18.95 6.83 -16.51
C GLU A 420 -18.71 5.98 -15.26
N SER A 421 -19.80 5.44 -14.70
CA SER A 421 -19.79 4.72 -13.43
C SER A 421 -20.38 3.32 -13.56
N VAL A 422 -20.19 2.49 -12.54
CA VAL A 422 -20.79 1.17 -12.39
C VAL A 422 -21.35 1.04 -10.98
N GLY A 423 -22.50 0.38 -10.86
CA GLY A 423 -23.08 0.05 -9.55
C GLY A 423 -22.47 -1.24 -9.00
N ASP A 424 -21.89 -1.17 -7.80
CA ASP A 424 -21.43 -2.31 -7.02
C ASP A 424 -22.39 -2.53 -5.84
N PRO A 425 -22.88 -3.76 -5.60
CA PRO A 425 -23.81 -4.04 -4.50
C PRO A 425 -23.26 -3.67 -3.12
N LYS A 426 -21.94 -3.75 -2.92
CA LYS A 426 -21.26 -3.62 -1.62
C LYS A 426 -20.63 -2.24 -1.40
N HIS A 427 -20.15 -1.62 -2.48
CA HIS A 427 -19.42 -0.35 -2.43
C HIS A 427 -20.19 0.81 -3.05
N GLY A 428 -21.40 0.56 -3.57
CA GLY A 428 -22.23 1.58 -4.18
C GLY A 428 -21.72 2.00 -5.55
N ILE A 429 -21.71 3.30 -5.83
CA ILE A 429 -21.34 3.80 -7.16
C ILE A 429 -19.82 3.91 -7.24
N LEU A 430 -19.23 3.20 -8.20
CA LEU A 430 -17.80 3.20 -8.49
C LEU A 430 -17.57 3.76 -9.89
N PHE A 431 -16.35 4.25 -10.16
CA PHE A 431 -15.97 4.58 -11.53
C PHE A 431 -15.96 3.34 -12.42
N ASN A 432 -16.40 3.47 -13.66
CA ASN A 432 -16.10 2.50 -14.69
C ASN A 432 -14.57 2.52 -14.94
N PRO A 433 -13.84 1.41 -14.74
CA PRO A 433 -12.38 1.43 -14.81
C PRO A 433 -11.83 1.96 -16.14
N SER A 434 -12.34 1.48 -17.28
CA SER A 434 -11.83 1.88 -18.59
C SER A 434 -12.13 3.36 -18.89
N SER A 435 -13.32 3.85 -18.56
CA SER A 435 -13.67 5.27 -18.72
C SER A 435 -12.79 6.19 -17.86
N LEU A 436 -12.52 5.77 -16.62
CA LEU A 436 -11.65 6.50 -15.70
C LEU A 436 -10.21 6.56 -16.20
N ILE A 437 -9.64 5.43 -16.62
CA ILE A 437 -8.26 5.39 -17.12
C ILE A 437 -8.12 6.19 -18.42
N ASN A 438 -9.09 6.12 -19.34
CA ASN A 438 -9.08 6.95 -20.55
C ASN A 438 -9.14 8.46 -20.20
N THR A 439 -9.94 8.83 -19.20
CA THR A 439 -10.00 10.23 -18.74
C THR A 439 -8.70 10.68 -18.09
N LEU A 440 -8.06 9.80 -17.30
CA LEU A 440 -6.76 10.06 -16.71
C LEU A 440 -5.66 10.18 -17.77
N ALA A 441 -5.66 9.32 -18.79
CA ALA A 441 -4.72 9.38 -19.91
C ALA A 441 -4.76 10.75 -20.59
N GLY A 442 -5.95 11.25 -20.96
CA GLY A 442 -6.10 12.57 -21.56
C GLY A 442 -5.84 13.77 -20.62
N LEU A 443 -5.47 13.54 -19.35
CA LEU A 443 -4.99 14.58 -18.44
C LEU A 443 -3.46 14.64 -18.35
N VAL A 444 -2.79 13.55 -18.67
CA VAL A 444 -1.33 13.37 -18.51
C VAL A 444 -0.58 13.29 -19.83
N GLU A 445 -1.29 13.14 -20.95
CA GLU A 445 -0.86 13.52 -22.31
C GLU A 445 -0.80 15.05 -22.45
#